data_AF-A0A2J8A3U7-F1
#
_entry.id   AF-A0A2J8A3U7-F1
#
_cell.length_a   1.000
_cell.length_b   1.000
_cell.length_c   1.000
_cell.angle_alpha   90.00
_cell.angle_beta   90.00
_cell.angle_gamma   90.00
#
_symmetry.space_group_name_H-M   'P 1'
#
loop_
_entity.id
_entity.type
_entity.pdbx_description
1 polymer ?
#
loop_
_entity_poly.entity_id
_entity_poly.type
_entity_poly.pdbx_seq_one_letter_code
_entity_poly.pdbx_strand_id
1 'polypeptide(L)'
;MKKRAVFRKARHDPAPAAAAAAALYGGSVLRGLLSRGEHDALSEADREVFETPEGVLSSERVPAGVYVPEVVANRNVRKPRGRFKMDNRAFAEEEEEDEPAPPAKAPPPPPSRAAAGPKAGPGKKDASQRQEEHRRAKLAAESELRARIRLLRARLELGLHALGRVVEAAPRHASQHLESYQELCLPLMSSWLVGEAAFDSVRALSTCLPGRLGSGATTLTACLRLVAVAQSGRGGLSYRDVASRPAVASVVHALAAVTAGCGQQLPSSSYSYVFPVLQAVLLSP
;
A
#
# COMPACT_ATOMS: atom_id res chain seq x y z
N MET A 1 -49.19 -62.90 -2.48
CA MET A 1 -47.82 -62.34 -2.60
C MET A 1 -47.88 -60.82 -2.64
N LYS A 2 -47.47 -60.11 -1.58
CA LYS A 2 -47.31 -58.64 -1.59
C LYS A 2 -45.89 -58.32 -1.11
N LYS A 3 -45.03 -57.87 -2.03
CA LYS A 3 -43.65 -57.45 -1.73
C LYS A 3 -43.69 -56.03 -1.12
N ARG A 4 -43.19 -55.88 0.11
CA ARG A 4 -42.86 -54.58 0.72
C ARG A 4 -41.55 -54.08 0.11
N ALA A 5 -41.58 -52.94 -0.57
CA ALA A 5 -40.37 -52.23 -0.98
C ALA A 5 -39.83 -51.43 0.21
N VAL A 6 -38.62 -51.74 0.65
CA VAL A 6 -37.88 -50.99 1.66
C VAL A 6 -37.20 -49.82 0.96
N PHE A 7 -37.68 -48.61 1.21
CA PHE A 7 -37.00 -47.38 0.81
C PHE A 7 -35.76 -47.18 1.69
N ARG A 8 -34.57 -47.50 1.17
CA ARG A 8 -33.30 -47.11 1.78
C ARG A 8 -33.10 -45.62 1.56
N LYS A 9 -33.27 -44.82 2.61
CA LYS A 9 -32.86 -43.42 2.65
C LYS A 9 -31.33 -43.38 2.53
N ALA A 10 -30.81 -42.93 1.40
CA ALA A 10 -29.38 -42.68 1.21
C ALA A 10 -28.95 -41.66 2.27
N ARG A 11 -28.10 -42.09 3.21
CA ARG A 11 -27.38 -41.16 4.09
C ARG A 11 -26.37 -40.45 3.20
N HIS A 12 -26.61 -39.18 2.96
CA HIS A 12 -25.62 -38.29 2.41
C HIS A 12 -24.61 -38.03 3.54
N ASP A 13 -23.47 -38.73 3.52
CA ASP A 13 -22.42 -38.53 4.52
C ASP A 13 -21.83 -37.12 4.35
N PRO A 14 -21.77 -36.28 5.40
CA PRO A 14 -21.18 -34.93 5.35
C PRO A 14 -19.65 -34.93 5.52
N ALA A 15 -18.99 -36.09 5.36
CA ALA A 15 -17.58 -36.30 5.68
C ALA A 15 -16.57 -35.39 4.94
N PRO A 16 -16.71 -35.06 3.64
CA PRO A 16 -15.65 -34.30 2.95
C PRO A 16 -15.61 -32.82 3.35
N ALA A 17 -16.76 -32.22 3.68
CA ALA A 17 -16.84 -30.82 4.10
C ALA A 17 -16.28 -30.62 5.52
N ALA A 18 -16.55 -31.55 6.43
CA ALA A 18 -16.02 -31.51 7.80
C ALA A 18 -14.49 -31.72 7.84
N ALA A 19 -13.96 -32.59 6.99
CA ALA A 19 -12.50 -32.81 6.87
C ALA A 19 -11.78 -31.61 6.22
N ALA A 20 -12.36 -30.99 5.19
CA ALA A 20 -11.83 -29.76 4.59
C ALA A 20 -11.88 -28.59 5.58
N ALA A 21 -12.96 -28.48 6.36
CA ALA A 21 -13.06 -27.52 7.44
C ALA A 21 -11.97 -27.78 8.50
N ALA A 22 -11.75 -29.03 8.93
CA ALA A 22 -10.67 -29.39 9.86
C ALA A 22 -9.26 -29.04 9.35
N ALA A 23 -9.00 -29.17 8.05
CA ALA A 23 -7.73 -28.76 7.43
C ALA A 23 -7.56 -27.23 7.37
N LEU A 24 -8.64 -26.47 7.17
CA LEU A 24 -8.66 -25.01 7.29
C LEU A 24 -8.52 -24.55 8.75
N TYR A 25 -9.10 -25.29 9.69
CA TYR A 25 -9.05 -25.05 11.13
C TYR A 25 -7.70 -25.34 11.77
N GLY A 26 -6.87 -26.20 11.17
CA GLY A 26 -5.48 -26.41 11.57
C GLY A 26 -4.59 -25.17 11.38
N GLY A 27 -5.14 -24.05 10.87
CA GLY A 27 -4.49 -22.74 10.80
C GLY A 27 -3.39 -22.64 9.73
N SER A 28 -2.84 -23.75 9.24
CA SER A 28 -1.71 -23.78 8.30
C SER A 28 -2.05 -23.18 6.94
N VAL A 29 -3.21 -23.53 6.37
CA VAL A 29 -3.67 -23.01 5.07
C VAL A 29 -4.00 -21.53 5.17
N LEU A 30 -4.74 -21.12 6.21
CA LEU A 30 -5.10 -19.72 6.43
C LEU A 30 -3.86 -18.86 6.73
N ARG A 31 -2.89 -19.37 7.51
CA ARG A 31 -1.63 -18.66 7.78
C ARG A 31 -0.77 -18.52 6.53
N GLY A 32 -0.78 -19.51 5.63
CA GLY A 32 -0.13 -19.41 4.33
C GLY A 32 -0.76 -18.33 3.46
N LEU A 33 -2.09 -18.32 3.34
CA LEU A 33 -2.83 -17.33 2.55
C LEU A 33 -2.73 -15.92 3.14
N LEU A 34 -2.83 -15.79 4.46
CA LEU A 34 -2.78 -14.53 5.20
C LEU A 34 -1.36 -14.14 5.63
N SER A 35 -0.34 -14.73 5.02
CA SER A 35 1.05 -14.35 5.28
C SER A 35 1.28 -12.89 4.89
N ARG A 36 1.70 -12.10 5.88
CA ARG A 36 1.86 -10.65 5.81
C ARG A 36 3.23 -10.18 5.32
N GLY A 37 4.24 -11.05 5.23
CA GLY A 37 5.62 -10.62 4.94
C GLY A 37 5.75 -9.77 3.67
N GLU A 38 5.10 -10.19 2.58
CA GLU A 38 5.08 -9.43 1.31
C GLU A 38 4.22 -8.15 1.40
N HIS A 39 3.16 -8.19 2.21
CA HIS A 39 2.25 -7.06 2.41
C HIS A 39 2.89 -5.95 3.23
N ASP A 40 3.58 -6.31 4.30
CA ASP A 40 4.24 -5.36 5.21
C ASP A 40 5.50 -4.76 4.56
N ALA A 41 6.05 -5.41 3.53
CA ALA A 41 7.12 -4.88 2.70
C ALA A 41 6.66 -3.83 1.67
N LEU A 42 5.34 -3.65 1.47
CA LEU A 42 4.82 -2.63 0.55
C LEU A 42 5.08 -1.22 1.07
N SER A 43 5.67 -0.41 0.22
CA SER A 43 5.97 1.00 0.47
C SER A 43 4.85 1.93 -0.04
N GLU A 44 4.95 3.23 0.30
CA GLU A 44 4.06 4.25 -0.26
C GLU A 44 4.25 4.41 -1.78
N ALA A 45 5.47 4.23 -2.29
CA ALA A 45 5.73 4.25 -3.73
C ALA A 45 5.00 3.11 -4.47
N ASP A 46 4.91 1.92 -3.85
CA ASP A 46 4.16 0.80 -4.43
C ASP A 46 2.67 1.10 -4.51
N ARG A 47 2.13 1.81 -3.50
CA ARG A 47 0.75 2.31 -3.52
C ARG A 47 0.53 3.32 -4.64
N GLU A 48 1.43 4.27 -4.82
CA GLU A 48 1.34 5.26 -5.90
C GLU A 48 1.34 4.60 -7.28
N VAL A 49 2.23 3.62 -7.51
CA VAL A 49 2.28 2.85 -8.76
C VAL A 49 1.00 2.02 -8.95
N PHE A 50 0.43 1.48 -7.88
CA PHE A 50 -0.81 0.73 -7.97
C PHE A 50 -2.02 1.61 -8.32
N GLU A 51 -2.07 2.83 -7.78
CA GLU A 51 -3.14 3.80 -8.05
C GLU A 51 -2.97 4.54 -9.39
N THR A 52 -1.81 4.44 -10.05
CA THR A 52 -1.60 5.06 -11.37
C THR A 52 -2.23 4.21 -12.48
N PRO A 53 -2.95 4.85 -13.42
CA PRO A 53 -3.56 4.15 -14.54
C PRO A 53 -2.50 3.54 -15.45
N GLU A 54 -2.84 2.45 -16.12
CA GLU A 54 -1.94 1.78 -17.05
C GLU A 54 -1.53 2.71 -18.21
N GLY A 55 -0.25 2.67 -18.58
CA GLY A 55 0.32 3.53 -19.62
C GLY A 55 0.87 4.89 -19.14
N VAL A 56 0.66 5.25 -17.86
CA VAL A 56 1.21 6.46 -17.23
C VAL A 56 2.21 6.06 -16.16
N LEU A 57 3.40 6.69 -16.16
CA LEU A 57 4.39 6.48 -15.10
C LEU A 57 3.94 7.17 -13.81
N SER A 58 4.22 6.59 -12.66
CA SER A 58 3.96 7.24 -11.36
C SER A 58 4.69 8.59 -11.25
N SER A 59 5.91 8.68 -11.81
CA SER A 59 6.68 9.93 -11.88
C SER A 59 6.07 11.03 -12.75
N GLU A 60 5.15 10.67 -13.65
CA GLU A 60 4.46 11.62 -14.53
C GLU A 60 3.13 12.08 -13.94
N ARG A 61 2.68 11.42 -12.88
CA ARG A 61 1.48 11.81 -12.17
C ARG A 61 1.77 13.10 -11.41
N VAL A 62 1.35 14.21 -11.99
CA VAL A 62 1.35 15.49 -11.29
C VAL A 62 0.30 15.41 -10.17
N PRO A 63 0.66 15.69 -8.91
CA PRO A 63 -0.31 15.76 -7.83
C PRO A 63 -1.40 16.76 -8.20
N ALA A 64 -2.67 16.41 -7.95
CA ALA A 64 -3.78 17.31 -8.24
C ALA A 64 -3.53 18.70 -7.61
N GLY A 65 -3.47 19.75 -8.44
CA GLY A 65 -3.23 21.13 -8.00
C GLY A 65 -1.81 21.67 -8.21
N VAL A 66 -0.85 20.88 -8.70
CA VAL A 66 0.50 21.40 -9.04
C VAL A 66 0.52 21.80 -10.52
N TYR A 67 0.59 23.10 -10.81
CA TYR A 67 0.84 23.59 -12.17
C TYR A 67 2.30 23.32 -12.53
N VAL A 68 2.55 22.45 -13.51
CA VAL A 68 3.87 22.32 -14.13
C VAL A 68 3.92 23.32 -15.27
N PRO A 69 4.67 24.44 -15.16
CA PRO A 69 4.85 25.32 -16.29
C PRO A 69 5.54 24.54 -17.41
N GLU A 70 4.91 24.49 -18.58
CA GLU A 70 5.56 23.97 -19.78
C GLU A 70 6.86 24.76 -19.99
N VAL A 71 8.01 24.10 -19.88
CA VAL A 71 9.29 24.70 -20.24
C VAL A 71 9.31 24.77 -21.76
N VAL A 72 8.75 25.84 -22.32
CA VAL A 72 8.98 26.24 -23.71
C VAL A 72 10.46 26.57 -23.83
N ALA A 73 11.26 25.58 -24.22
CA ALA A 73 12.65 25.78 -24.56
C ALA A 73 12.69 26.69 -25.79
N ASN A 74 12.80 28.01 -25.58
CA ASN A 74 13.03 28.99 -26.62
C ASN A 74 14.36 28.67 -27.32
N ARG A 75 14.33 27.80 -28.33
CA ARG A 75 15.50 27.41 -29.13
C ARG A 75 16.02 28.52 -30.05
N ASN A 76 15.42 29.72 -30.01
CA ASN A 76 15.77 30.84 -30.88
C ASN A 76 16.28 32.08 -30.12
N VAL A 77 16.93 31.94 -28.97
CA VAL A 77 17.74 33.06 -28.45
C VAL A 77 19.04 33.10 -29.25
N ARG A 78 19.01 33.86 -30.35
CA ARG A 78 20.19 34.28 -31.12
C ARG A 78 21.20 34.86 -30.14
N LYS A 79 22.25 34.12 -29.82
CA LYS A 79 23.36 34.61 -28.99
C LYS A 79 23.81 35.97 -29.54
N PRO A 80 23.78 37.06 -28.77
CA PRO A 80 24.39 38.30 -29.23
C PRO A 80 25.89 38.04 -29.41
N ARG A 81 26.38 38.20 -30.64
CA ARG A 81 27.82 38.29 -30.94
C ARG A 81 28.35 39.57 -30.30
N GLY A 82 28.65 39.53 -29.01
CA GLY A 82 29.38 40.57 -28.30
C GLY A 82 30.85 40.18 -28.21
N ARG A 83 31.68 40.75 -29.08
CA ARG A 83 33.13 40.80 -28.90
C ARG A 83 33.39 41.82 -27.78
N PHE A 84 33.43 41.38 -26.53
CA PHE A 84 34.03 42.17 -25.46
C PHE A 84 35.32 41.47 -25.06
N LYS A 85 36.45 42.09 -25.46
CA LYS A 85 37.73 41.86 -24.79
C LYS A 85 37.58 42.49 -23.40
N MET A 86 37.63 41.69 -22.36
CA MET A 86 37.95 42.19 -21.03
C MET A 86 39.41 41.86 -20.78
N ASP A 87 40.23 42.89 -20.79
CA ASP A 87 41.57 42.87 -20.22
C ASP A 87 41.37 42.90 -18.69
N ASN A 88 41.33 41.73 -18.06
CA ASN A 88 41.46 41.62 -16.60
C ASN A 88 42.87 41.15 -16.27
N ARG A 89 43.80 42.10 -16.36
CA ARG A 89 45.08 42.09 -15.65
C ARG A 89 44.77 42.37 -14.17
N ALA A 90 44.44 41.33 -13.44
CA ALA A 90 44.35 41.37 -11.99
C ALA A 90 44.93 40.04 -11.47
N PHE A 91 46.03 40.13 -10.73
CA PHE A 91 46.78 39.04 -10.09
C PHE A 91 47.74 38.24 -10.99
N ALA A 92 48.85 38.87 -11.37
CA ALA A 92 50.13 38.18 -11.50
C ALA A 92 51.20 39.15 -11.02
N GLU A 93 51.69 38.89 -9.81
CA GLU A 93 52.89 39.51 -9.25
C GLU A 93 54.11 39.18 -10.11
N GLU A 94 55.08 40.06 -9.98
CA GLU A 94 56.30 40.24 -10.76
C GLU A 94 57.22 39.01 -10.76
N GLU A 95 57.75 38.68 -11.94
CA GLU A 95 59.14 38.22 -12.07
C GLU A 95 59.64 38.59 -13.49
N GLU A 96 60.83 39.17 -13.49
CA GLU A 96 61.50 39.99 -14.50
C GLU A 96 62.56 39.13 -15.21
N GLU A 97 62.62 39.13 -16.56
CA GLU A 97 63.88 38.89 -17.31
C GLU A 97 63.72 39.15 -18.85
N ASP A 98 64.36 40.24 -19.28
CA ASP A 98 65.11 40.57 -20.52
C ASP A 98 64.72 40.14 -21.97
N GLU A 99 64.42 41.20 -22.76
CA GLU A 99 64.87 41.54 -24.16
C GLU A 99 64.65 40.61 -25.40
N PRO A 100 64.71 41.12 -26.65
CA PRO A 100 63.96 42.22 -27.28
C PRO A 100 63.22 41.77 -28.58
N ALA A 101 62.24 42.57 -29.03
CA ALA A 101 61.39 42.26 -30.19
C ALA A 101 62.04 42.50 -31.57
N PRO A 102 61.65 41.74 -32.63
CA PRO A 102 61.71 42.22 -34.01
C PRO A 102 60.34 42.10 -34.76
N PRO A 103 60.20 42.71 -35.96
CA PRO A 103 59.07 43.57 -36.28
C PRO A 103 57.88 42.92 -37.01
N ALA A 104 56.77 43.66 -36.95
CA ALA A 104 55.49 43.39 -37.59
C ALA A 104 55.56 43.03 -39.08
N LYS A 105 54.83 41.97 -39.47
CA LYS A 105 54.36 41.75 -40.85
C LYS A 105 52.84 41.68 -40.87
N ALA A 106 52.26 42.47 -41.79
CA ALA A 106 50.85 42.57 -42.09
C ALA A 106 50.28 41.26 -42.70
N PRO A 107 48.95 41.04 -42.66
CA PRO A 107 48.33 39.72 -42.76
C PRO A 107 48.02 39.29 -44.22
N PRO A 108 48.04 37.98 -44.53
CA PRO A 108 47.41 37.46 -45.74
C PRO A 108 45.88 37.25 -45.56
N PRO A 109 45.09 37.33 -46.64
CA PRO A 109 43.62 37.31 -46.59
C PRO A 109 43.07 35.92 -46.24
N PRO A 110 41.86 35.83 -45.63
CA PRO A 110 41.25 34.55 -45.29
C PRO A 110 40.67 33.86 -46.54
N PRO A 111 40.98 32.57 -46.80
CA PRO A 111 40.19 31.79 -47.74
C PRO A 111 38.81 31.47 -47.15
N SER A 112 37.81 31.75 -47.98
CA SER A 112 36.37 31.53 -47.87
C SER A 112 35.92 30.43 -46.89
N ARG A 113 35.15 30.84 -45.89
CA ARG A 113 34.32 29.98 -45.05
C ARG A 113 33.16 29.45 -45.90
N ALA A 114 33.32 28.25 -46.46
CA ALA A 114 32.18 27.50 -46.96
C ALA A 114 31.19 27.29 -45.80
N ALA A 115 29.96 27.73 -46.01
CA ALA A 115 28.86 27.62 -45.07
C ALA A 115 28.49 26.14 -44.90
N ALA A 116 29.10 25.47 -43.91
CA ALA A 116 28.50 24.28 -43.33
C ALA A 116 27.36 24.75 -42.42
N GLY A 117 26.13 24.63 -42.92
CA GLY A 117 24.93 24.72 -42.08
C GLY A 117 25.04 23.78 -40.86
N PRO A 118 24.29 24.03 -39.79
CA PRO A 118 24.40 23.24 -38.57
C PRO A 118 23.98 21.80 -38.87
N LYS A 119 24.95 20.91 -39.07
CA LYS A 119 24.71 19.48 -39.00
C LYS A 119 24.17 19.23 -37.60
N ALA A 120 22.90 18.84 -37.50
CA ALA A 120 22.36 18.27 -36.29
C ALA A 120 23.28 17.10 -35.90
N GLY A 121 24.02 17.27 -34.80
CA GLY A 121 24.92 16.24 -34.33
C GLY A 121 24.14 14.94 -34.04
N PRO A 122 24.78 13.76 -34.22
CA PRO A 122 24.13 12.46 -34.09
C PRO A 122 23.49 12.22 -32.71
N GLY A 123 23.93 12.93 -31.66
CA GLY A 123 23.49 12.67 -30.29
C GLY A 123 22.04 13.06 -29.91
N LYS A 124 21.31 13.88 -30.69
CA LYS A 124 19.94 14.28 -30.29
C LYS A 124 18.88 13.21 -30.54
N LYS A 125 18.99 12.46 -31.64
CA LYS A 125 18.05 11.38 -31.98
C LYS A 125 18.29 10.15 -31.08
N ASP A 126 19.56 9.85 -30.83
CA ASP A 126 19.96 8.77 -29.92
C ASP A 126 19.59 9.07 -28.46
N ALA A 127 19.60 10.34 -28.05
CA ALA A 127 19.14 10.73 -26.72
C ALA A 127 17.61 10.57 -26.58
N SER A 128 16.84 10.98 -27.59
CA SER A 128 15.38 10.79 -27.58
C SER A 128 14.97 9.30 -27.60
N GLN A 129 15.70 8.47 -28.33
CA GLN A 129 15.45 7.02 -28.36
C GLN A 129 15.77 6.37 -27.02
N ARG A 130 16.90 6.73 -26.40
CA ARG A 130 17.26 6.25 -25.05
C ARG A 130 16.25 6.67 -23.98
N GLN A 131 15.70 7.87 -24.08
CA GLN A 131 14.64 8.33 -23.17
C GLN A 131 13.34 7.54 -23.33
N GLU A 132 12.95 7.25 -24.57
CA GLU A 132 11.77 6.44 -24.88
C GLU A 132 11.94 4.99 -24.43
N GLU A 133 13.11 4.38 -24.64
CA GLU A 133 13.42 3.04 -24.14
C GLU A 133 13.40 2.96 -22.61
N HIS A 134 13.98 3.96 -21.94
CA HIS A 134 13.95 4.05 -20.48
C HIS A 134 12.52 4.26 -19.95
N ARG A 135 11.69 5.05 -20.65
CA ARG A 135 10.26 5.20 -20.35
C ARG A 135 9.55 3.85 -20.47
N ARG A 136 9.76 3.12 -21.57
CA ARG A 136 9.15 1.80 -21.80
C ARG A 136 9.59 0.78 -20.75
N ALA A 137 10.87 0.76 -20.40
CA ALA A 137 11.39 -0.10 -19.35
C ALA A 137 10.75 0.19 -17.99
N LYS A 138 10.58 1.47 -17.64
CA LYS A 138 9.88 1.88 -16.42
C LYS A 138 8.40 1.49 -16.43
N LEU A 139 7.70 1.68 -17.54
CA LEU A 139 6.29 1.29 -17.68
C LEU A 139 6.12 -0.23 -17.52
N ALA A 140 7.05 -1.02 -18.07
CA ALA A 140 7.08 -2.47 -17.92
C ALA A 140 7.34 -2.89 -16.46
N ALA A 141 8.29 -2.24 -15.77
CA ALA A 141 8.55 -2.53 -14.36
C ALA A 141 7.36 -2.17 -13.47
N GLU A 142 6.70 -1.03 -13.72
CA GLU A 142 5.50 -0.65 -12.99
C GLU A 142 4.31 -1.59 -13.28
N SER A 143 4.15 -2.10 -14.51
CA SER A 143 3.08 -3.04 -14.83
C SER A 143 3.29 -4.40 -14.16
N GLU A 144 4.53 -4.87 -14.09
CA GLU A 144 4.91 -6.06 -13.32
C GLU A 144 4.62 -5.87 -11.82
N LEU A 145 4.98 -4.72 -11.27
CA LEU A 145 4.68 -4.37 -9.88
C LEU A 145 3.17 -4.35 -9.61
N ARG A 146 2.38 -3.72 -10.48
CA ARG A 146 0.91 -3.75 -10.39
C ARG A 146 0.37 -5.18 -10.41
N ALA A 147 0.87 -6.03 -11.32
CA ALA A 147 0.47 -7.42 -11.39
C ALA A 147 0.79 -8.20 -10.10
N ARG A 148 1.98 -7.98 -9.53
CA ARG A 148 2.40 -8.57 -8.25
C ARG A 148 1.48 -8.13 -7.11
N ILE A 149 1.16 -6.84 -7.01
CA ILE A 149 0.25 -6.31 -5.97
C ILE A 149 -1.17 -6.86 -6.14
N ARG A 150 -1.67 -6.98 -7.38
CA ARG A 150 -2.99 -7.62 -7.66
C ARG A 150 -3.03 -9.06 -7.19
N LEU A 151 -1.98 -9.83 -7.43
CA LEU A 151 -1.89 -11.22 -6.99
C LEU A 151 -1.82 -11.33 -5.46
N LEU A 152 -1.04 -10.47 -4.82
CA LEU A 152 -0.97 -10.38 -3.36
C LEU A 152 -2.35 -10.04 -2.76
N ARG A 153 -3.04 -9.05 -3.33
CA ARG A 153 -4.40 -8.67 -2.92
C ARG A 153 -5.36 -9.85 -3.04
N ALA A 154 -5.39 -10.52 -4.19
CA ALA A 154 -6.26 -11.67 -4.43
C ALA A 154 -5.99 -12.83 -3.46
N ARG A 155 -4.72 -13.11 -3.14
CA ARG A 155 -4.33 -14.12 -2.15
C ARG A 155 -4.89 -13.79 -0.76
N LEU A 156 -4.71 -12.54 -0.31
CA LEU A 156 -5.18 -12.09 0.99
C LEU A 156 -6.71 -12.06 1.07
N GLU A 157 -7.39 -11.50 0.05
CA GLU A 157 -8.86 -11.49 -0.04
C GLU A 157 -9.43 -12.91 -0.02
N LEU A 158 -8.82 -13.86 -0.73
CA LEU A 158 -9.25 -15.26 -0.71
C LEU A 158 -9.15 -15.86 0.70
N GLY A 159 -8.04 -15.64 1.41
CA GLY A 159 -7.87 -16.13 2.78
C GLY A 159 -8.89 -15.53 3.74
N LEU A 160 -9.16 -14.22 3.61
CA LEU A 160 -10.13 -13.48 4.42
C LEU A 160 -11.56 -13.96 4.17
N HIS A 161 -11.96 -14.07 2.89
CA HIS A 161 -13.27 -14.61 2.53
C HIS A 161 -13.45 -16.07 2.96
N ALA A 162 -12.43 -16.90 2.80
CA ALA A 162 -12.46 -18.29 3.28
C ALA A 162 -12.68 -18.33 4.81
N LEU A 163 -11.98 -17.48 5.56
CA LEU A 163 -12.16 -17.37 7.01
C LEU A 163 -13.59 -16.93 7.37
N GLY A 164 -14.15 -15.93 6.69
CA GLY A 164 -15.54 -15.52 6.89
C GLY A 164 -16.53 -16.67 6.68
N ARG A 165 -16.37 -17.45 5.61
CA ARG A 165 -17.19 -18.64 5.33
C ARG A 165 -17.04 -19.74 6.38
N VAL A 166 -15.82 -19.94 6.87
CA VAL A 166 -15.51 -20.91 7.92
C VAL A 166 -16.19 -20.54 9.24
N VAL A 167 -16.27 -19.24 9.56
CA VAL A 167 -16.99 -18.73 10.74
C VAL A 167 -18.50 -18.92 10.60
N GLU A 168 -19.07 -18.63 9.42
CA GLU A 168 -20.48 -18.87 9.12
C GLU A 168 -20.85 -20.36 9.24
N ALA A 169 -19.97 -21.26 8.78
CA ALA A 169 -20.22 -22.70 8.76
C ALA A 169 -20.07 -23.36 10.15
N ALA A 170 -19.09 -22.97 10.96
CA ALA A 170 -18.91 -23.53 12.31
C ALA A 170 -18.50 -22.47 13.35
N PRO A 171 -19.45 -21.67 13.85
CA PRO A 171 -19.16 -20.58 14.79
C PRO A 171 -18.63 -21.07 16.14
N ARG A 172 -19.07 -22.25 16.60
CA ARG A 172 -18.57 -22.85 17.86
C ARG A 172 -17.08 -23.15 17.79
N HIS A 173 -16.61 -23.64 16.66
CA HIS A 173 -15.18 -23.92 16.49
C HIS A 173 -14.41 -22.61 16.31
N ALA A 174 -14.94 -21.66 15.54
CA ALA A 174 -14.34 -20.34 15.41
C ALA A 174 -14.14 -19.64 16.77
N SER A 175 -15.09 -19.75 17.70
CA SER A 175 -14.98 -19.17 19.05
C SER A 175 -13.79 -19.69 19.88
N GLN A 176 -13.32 -20.91 19.61
CA GLN A 176 -12.18 -21.53 20.30
C GLN A 176 -10.83 -21.01 19.80
N HIS A 177 -10.79 -20.49 18.57
CA HIS A 177 -9.57 -20.07 17.87
C HIS A 177 -9.52 -18.57 17.57
N LEU A 178 -10.39 -17.77 18.21
CA LEU A 178 -10.53 -16.33 17.98
C LEU A 178 -9.19 -15.58 18.05
N GLU A 179 -8.36 -15.89 19.04
CA GLU A 179 -7.05 -15.24 19.22
C GLU A 179 -6.14 -15.46 18.00
N SER A 180 -6.04 -16.71 17.51
CA SER A 180 -5.22 -17.03 16.34
C SER A 180 -5.72 -16.37 15.05
N TYR A 181 -7.05 -16.28 14.87
CA TYR A 181 -7.63 -15.60 13.71
C TYR A 181 -7.47 -14.09 13.78
N GLN A 182 -7.53 -13.54 14.99
CA GLN A 182 -7.34 -12.13 15.23
C GLN A 182 -5.94 -11.68 14.86
N GLU A 183 -4.89 -12.40 15.27
CA GLU A 183 -3.50 -12.07 14.94
C GLU A 183 -3.27 -11.95 13.42
N LEU A 184 -3.99 -12.77 12.65
CA LEU A 184 -3.94 -12.75 11.19
C LEU A 184 -4.71 -11.57 10.58
N CYS A 185 -5.87 -11.21 11.15
CA CYS A 185 -6.82 -10.30 10.50
C CYS A 185 -6.73 -8.84 10.98
N LEU A 186 -6.55 -8.59 12.29
CA LEU A 186 -6.55 -7.23 12.84
C LEU A 186 -5.53 -6.31 12.16
N PRO A 187 -4.28 -6.73 11.93
CA PRO A 187 -3.28 -5.86 11.30
C PRO A 187 -3.64 -5.48 9.86
N LEU A 188 -4.45 -6.30 9.17
CA LEU A 188 -4.90 -6.03 7.82
C LEU A 188 -6.05 -5.00 7.77
N MET A 189 -6.72 -4.70 8.88
CA MET A 189 -7.84 -3.76 8.92
C MET A 189 -7.47 -2.31 8.59
N SER A 190 -6.21 -1.91 8.84
CA SER A 190 -5.66 -0.59 8.49
C SER A 190 -4.95 -0.58 7.13
N SER A 191 -4.91 -1.73 6.44
CA SER A 191 -4.30 -1.84 5.11
C SER A 191 -5.11 -1.07 4.07
N TRP A 192 -4.41 -0.35 3.20
CA TRP A 192 -5.00 0.29 2.02
C TRP A 192 -5.37 -0.73 0.93
N LEU A 193 -4.82 -1.94 0.98
CA LEU A 193 -5.00 -2.97 -0.04
C LEU A 193 -6.19 -3.89 0.24
N VAL A 194 -6.33 -4.34 1.50
CA VAL A 194 -7.29 -5.38 1.92
C VAL A 194 -8.16 -5.00 3.12
N GLY A 195 -8.18 -3.72 3.51
CA GLY A 195 -8.88 -3.25 4.70
C GLY A 195 -10.37 -3.62 4.77
N GLU A 196 -11.09 -3.58 3.65
CA GLU A 196 -12.51 -3.94 3.60
C GLU A 196 -12.75 -5.45 3.78
N ALA A 197 -12.01 -6.30 3.07
CA ALA A 197 -12.11 -7.75 3.24
C ALA A 197 -11.72 -8.18 4.66
N ALA A 198 -10.73 -7.49 5.25
CA ALA A 198 -10.31 -7.73 6.63
C ALA A 198 -11.41 -7.31 7.61
N PHE A 199 -12.07 -6.18 7.36
CA PHE A 199 -13.21 -5.71 8.14
C PHE A 199 -14.34 -6.73 8.16
N ASP A 200 -14.75 -7.26 7.01
CA ASP A 200 -15.82 -8.27 6.96
C ASP A 200 -15.47 -9.57 7.69
N SER A 201 -14.21 -9.99 7.60
CA SER A 201 -13.73 -11.20 8.28
C SER A 201 -13.73 -11.03 9.81
N VAL A 202 -13.24 -9.88 10.29
CA VAL A 202 -13.26 -9.54 11.73
C VAL A 202 -14.69 -9.34 12.22
N ARG A 203 -15.58 -8.80 11.39
CA ARG A 203 -17.02 -8.71 11.70
C ARG A 203 -17.65 -10.07 11.86
N ALA A 204 -17.38 -11.01 10.95
CA ALA A 204 -17.85 -12.38 11.06
C ALA A 204 -17.34 -13.02 12.37
N LEU A 205 -16.05 -12.91 12.68
CA LEU A 205 -15.46 -13.42 13.93
C LEU A 205 -16.09 -12.79 15.18
N SER A 206 -16.37 -11.49 15.12
CA SER A 206 -17.00 -10.77 16.24
C SER A 206 -18.40 -11.29 16.57
N THR A 207 -19.12 -11.90 15.62
CA THR A 207 -20.43 -12.54 15.88
C THR A 207 -20.33 -13.78 16.77
N CYS A 208 -19.14 -14.38 16.89
CA CYS A 208 -18.90 -15.53 17.75
C CYS A 208 -18.71 -15.13 19.23
N LEU A 209 -18.65 -13.83 19.54
CA LEU A 209 -18.54 -13.34 20.90
C LEU A 209 -19.86 -13.48 21.68
N PRO A 210 -19.81 -13.72 22.99
CA PRO A 210 -21.01 -13.97 23.78
C PRO A 210 -21.87 -12.70 23.98
N GLY A 211 -23.19 -12.92 24.07
CA GLY A 211 -24.16 -11.92 24.51
C GLY A 211 -24.21 -10.66 23.66
N ARG A 212 -24.20 -9.49 24.32
CA ARG A 212 -24.36 -8.19 23.65
C ARG A 212 -23.16 -7.83 22.77
N LEU A 213 -21.98 -8.39 23.03
CA LEU A 213 -20.79 -8.18 22.20
C LEU A 213 -20.96 -8.80 20.82
N GLY A 214 -21.48 -10.03 20.75
CA GLY A 214 -21.78 -10.70 19.48
C GLY A 214 -22.87 -9.99 18.67
N SER A 215 -23.95 -9.55 19.33
CA SER A 215 -25.00 -8.76 18.65
C SER A 215 -24.50 -7.40 18.16
N GLY A 216 -23.49 -6.85 18.84
CA GLY A 216 -22.83 -5.60 18.50
C GLY A 216 -21.62 -5.76 17.58
N ALA A 217 -21.48 -6.90 16.88
CA ALA A 217 -20.30 -7.23 16.08
C ALA A 217 -19.85 -6.10 15.15
N THR A 218 -20.77 -5.48 14.41
CA THR A 218 -20.46 -4.36 13.50
C THR A 218 -19.87 -3.17 14.24
N THR A 219 -20.44 -2.80 15.39
CA THR A 219 -19.96 -1.69 16.22
C THR A 219 -18.57 -2.01 16.78
N LEU A 220 -18.37 -3.21 17.31
CA LEU A 220 -17.07 -3.66 17.82
C LEU A 220 -16.01 -3.65 16.72
N THR A 221 -16.32 -4.20 15.55
CA THR A 221 -15.39 -4.22 14.41
C THR A 221 -15.07 -2.80 13.92
N ALA A 222 -16.04 -1.90 13.90
CA ALA A 222 -15.79 -0.49 13.60
C ALA A 222 -14.83 0.15 14.62
N CYS A 223 -15.03 -0.08 15.91
CA CYS A 223 -14.11 0.37 16.96
C CYS A 223 -12.70 -0.21 16.75
N LEU A 224 -12.58 -1.51 16.46
CA LEU A 224 -11.30 -2.16 16.18
C LEU A 224 -10.57 -1.58 14.98
N ARG A 225 -11.29 -1.25 13.89
CA ARG A 225 -10.70 -0.59 12.72
C ARG A 225 -10.10 0.76 13.09
N LEU A 226 -10.80 1.54 13.90
CA LEU A 226 -10.36 2.86 14.34
C LEU A 226 -9.13 2.77 15.25
N VAL A 227 -9.11 1.79 16.14
CA VAL A 227 -7.93 1.50 16.96
C VAL A 227 -6.74 1.12 16.06
N ALA A 228 -6.94 0.25 15.07
CA ALA A 228 -5.88 -0.15 14.14
C ALA A 228 -5.34 1.03 13.30
N VAL A 229 -6.22 1.94 12.87
CA VAL A 229 -5.83 3.17 12.17
C VAL A 229 -5.03 4.09 13.10
N ALA A 230 -5.51 4.32 14.32
CA ALA A 230 -4.80 5.13 15.32
C ALA A 230 -3.43 4.54 15.69
N GLN A 231 -3.32 3.22 15.83
CA GLN A 231 -2.05 2.51 16.07
C GLN A 231 -1.05 2.68 14.94
N SER A 232 -1.53 2.66 13.70
CA SER A 232 -0.67 2.81 12.53
C SER A 232 -0.15 4.25 12.33
N GLY A 233 -0.68 5.23 13.08
CA GLY A 233 -0.41 6.65 12.88
C GLY A 233 -0.93 7.22 11.56
N ARG A 234 -1.65 6.41 10.77
CA ARG A 234 -2.17 6.80 9.46
C ARG A 234 -3.43 7.63 9.64
N GLY A 235 -3.54 8.76 8.93
CA GLY A 235 -4.74 9.59 8.91
C GLY A 235 -4.94 10.53 10.09
N GLY A 236 -3.92 10.73 10.94
CA GLY A 236 -3.95 11.72 12.02
C GLY A 236 -4.93 11.42 13.16
N LEU A 237 -5.47 10.20 13.22
CA LEU A 237 -6.40 9.77 14.24
C LEU A 237 -5.66 9.39 15.53
N SER A 238 -6.02 10.00 16.66
CA SER A 238 -5.46 9.66 17.97
C SER A 238 -6.38 8.73 18.76
N TYR A 239 -5.86 8.08 19.81
CA TYR A 239 -6.70 7.31 20.72
C TYR A 239 -7.76 8.14 21.45
N ARG A 240 -7.50 9.44 21.67
CA ARG A 240 -8.50 10.37 22.20
C ARG A 240 -9.70 10.51 21.27
N ASP A 241 -9.45 10.60 19.97
CA ASP A 241 -10.51 10.67 18.95
C ASP A 241 -11.29 9.36 18.85
N VAL A 242 -10.65 8.22 19.13
CA VAL A 242 -11.33 6.92 19.19
C VAL A 242 -12.20 6.84 20.45
N ALA A 243 -11.64 7.14 21.63
CA ALA A 243 -12.32 7.04 22.92
C ALA A 243 -13.54 7.95 23.04
N SER A 244 -13.50 9.13 22.41
CA SER A 244 -14.63 10.07 22.38
C SER A 244 -15.83 9.58 21.56
N ARG A 245 -15.72 8.49 20.78
CA ARG A 245 -16.83 8.00 19.96
C ARG A 245 -17.89 7.30 20.81
N PRO A 246 -19.19 7.58 20.60
CA PRO A 246 -20.28 6.91 21.33
C PRO A 246 -20.34 5.39 21.05
N ALA A 247 -19.84 4.96 19.90
CA ALA A 247 -19.69 3.55 19.56
C ALA A 247 -18.78 2.81 20.55
N VAL A 248 -17.70 3.45 21.02
CA VAL A 248 -16.78 2.86 21.99
C VAL A 248 -17.46 2.69 23.36
N ALA A 249 -18.20 3.71 23.81
CA ALA A 249 -19.01 3.60 25.02
C ALA A 249 -20.02 2.43 24.93
N SER A 250 -20.65 2.25 23.76
CA SER A 250 -21.58 1.14 23.53
C SER A 250 -20.91 -0.23 23.66
N VAL A 251 -19.67 -0.38 23.18
CA VAL A 251 -18.88 -1.61 23.33
C VAL A 251 -18.49 -1.85 24.80
N VAL A 252 -18.09 -0.81 25.52
CA VAL A 252 -17.74 -0.90 26.95
C VAL A 252 -18.97 -1.27 27.79
N HIS A 253 -20.13 -0.69 27.51
CA HIS A 253 -21.38 -1.06 28.18
C HIS A 253 -21.83 -2.48 27.82
N ALA A 254 -21.64 -2.92 26.57
CA ALA A 254 -21.91 -4.30 26.18
C ALA A 254 -21.00 -5.28 26.93
N LEU A 255 -19.72 -4.96 27.08
CA LEU A 255 -18.78 -5.72 27.90
C LEU A 255 -19.25 -5.80 29.36
N ALA A 256 -19.57 -4.66 29.98
CA ALA A 256 -20.04 -4.60 31.36
C ALA A 256 -21.32 -5.41 31.57
N ALA A 257 -22.25 -5.36 30.62
CA ALA A 257 -23.49 -6.15 30.68
C ALA A 257 -23.22 -7.66 30.59
N VAL A 258 -22.27 -8.09 29.76
CA VAL A 258 -21.89 -9.50 29.65
C VAL A 258 -21.18 -10.00 30.91
N THR A 259 -20.24 -9.22 31.46
CA THR A 259 -19.50 -9.61 32.66
C THR A 259 -20.35 -9.56 33.93
N ALA A 260 -21.24 -8.57 34.08
CA ALA A 260 -22.16 -8.48 35.21
C ALA A 260 -23.29 -9.52 35.13
N GLY A 261 -23.80 -9.79 33.91
CA GLY A 261 -24.91 -10.72 33.71
C GLY A 261 -24.54 -12.20 33.78
N CYS A 262 -23.31 -12.56 33.39
CA CYS A 262 -22.88 -13.97 33.37
C CYS A 262 -22.27 -14.46 34.70
N GLY A 263 -21.87 -13.57 35.62
CA GLY A 263 -21.15 -13.96 36.85
C GLY A 263 -19.87 -14.77 36.59
N GLN A 264 -19.42 -14.80 35.34
CA GLN A 264 -18.35 -15.62 34.78
C GLN A 264 -17.52 -14.72 33.88
N GLN A 265 -16.20 -14.90 33.94
CA GLN A 265 -15.26 -14.17 33.09
C GLN A 265 -15.51 -14.52 31.62
N LEU A 266 -15.25 -13.56 30.73
CA LEU A 266 -15.28 -13.84 29.30
C LEU A 266 -14.28 -14.97 28.97
N PRO A 267 -14.52 -15.78 27.93
CA PRO A 267 -13.49 -16.68 27.43
C PRO A 267 -12.20 -15.90 27.16
N SER A 268 -11.05 -16.47 27.49
CA SER A 268 -9.73 -15.84 27.26
C SER A 268 -9.60 -15.30 25.83
N SER A 269 -10.06 -16.09 24.86
CA SER A 269 -10.07 -15.78 23.43
C SER A 269 -10.97 -14.60 23.03
N SER A 270 -11.92 -14.19 23.87
CA SER A 270 -12.78 -13.01 23.62
C SER A 270 -12.11 -11.71 24.02
N TYR A 271 -11.19 -11.75 25.01
CA TYR A 271 -10.49 -10.54 25.46
C TYR A 271 -9.60 -9.97 24.37
N SER A 272 -9.09 -10.80 23.47
CA SER A 272 -8.25 -10.33 22.37
C SER A 272 -9.00 -9.31 21.49
N TYR A 273 -10.32 -9.41 21.34
CA TYR A 273 -11.14 -8.45 20.56
C TYR A 273 -11.56 -7.22 21.35
N VAL A 274 -11.72 -7.32 22.66
CA VAL A 274 -12.21 -6.22 23.49
C VAL A 274 -11.06 -5.37 24.04
N PHE A 275 -9.93 -6.00 24.35
CA PHE A 275 -8.77 -5.33 24.96
C PHE A 275 -8.20 -4.20 24.10
N PRO A 276 -8.04 -4.30 22.76
CA PRO A 276 -7.54 -3.17 21.97
C PRO A 276 -8.43 -1.93 22.08
N VAL A 277 -9.74 -2.11 22.19
CA VAL A 277 -10.71 -1.02 22.38
C VAL A 277 -10.57 -0.41 23.78
N LEU A 278 -10.48 -1.25 24.82
CA LEU A 278 -10.25 -0.79 26.19
C LEU A 278 -8.91 -0.08 26.34
N GLN A 279 -7.86 -0.62 25.74
CA GLN A 279 -6.53 -0.04 25.75
C GLN A 279 -6.54 1.35 25.11
N ALA A 280 -7.26 1.56 24.01
CA ALA A 280 -7.40 2.88 23.41
C ALA A 280 -8.12 3.89 24.33
N VAL A 281 -9.10 3.44 25.13
CA VAL A 281 -9.76 4.28 26.14
C VAL A 281 -8.85 4.56 27.34
N LEU A 282 -8.11 3.57 27.80
CA LEU A 282 -7.21 3.73 28.96
C LEU A 282 -5.97 4.57 28.64
N LEU A 283 -5.51 4.53 27.39
CA LEU A 283 -4.39 5.32 26.90
C LEU A 283 -4.83 6.67 26.30
N SER A 284 -6.12 6.99 26.29
CA SER A 284 -6.57 8.32 25.87
C SER A 284 -6.26 9.33 26.98
N PRO A 285 -5.47 10.38 26.70
CA PRO A 285 -5.13 11.42 27.67
C PRO A 285 -6.31 12.31 28.06
#